data_AF-A0A0S2LZV0-F1
#
_entry.id   AF-A0A0S2LZV0-F1
#
_cell.length_a   1.000
_cell.length_b   1.000
_cell.length_c   1.000
_cell.angle_alpha   90.00
_cell.angle_beta   90.00
_cell.angle_gamma   90.00
#
_symmetry.space_group_name_H-M   'P 1'
#
loop_
_entity.id
_entity.type
_entity.pdbx_description
1 polymer ?
#
loop_
_entity_poly.entity_id
_entity_poly.type
_entity_poly.pdbx_seq_one_letter_code
_entity_poly.pdbx_strand_id
1 'polypeptide(L)'
;MRQFFTSLITSENLSVRLVRLFVGLVLYGFAIALMIRGNIGASPWDVFAQGFSRTVGISFGLCTIIISGVVLLFWIPLKQRPGVGTIANAILVGVFADVGLTLIPQAEHLALQVLSFAAGLFVLAFATALYIGAGLGPGPRDGLMTGLVRVTGRPVWLIRTGIELSVVVVGFLLGGVVGAGTAAFALGVGH
;
A
#
# COMPACT_ATOMS: atom_id res chain seq x y z
N MET A 1 -1.68 -12.74 -27.10
CA MET A 1 -1.38 -11.84 -25.97
C MET A 1 -2.54 -11.71 -24.97
N ARG A 2 -3.78 -11.43 -25.40
CA ARG A 2 -4.97 -11.31 -24.52
C ARG A 2 -5.28 -12.58 -23.69
N GLN A 3 -5.28 -13.75 -24.32
CA GLN A 3 -5.56 -15.03 -23.65
C GLN A 3 -4.53 -15.42 -22.58
N PHE A 4 -3.26 -15.05 -22.75
CA PHE A 4 -2.20 -15.31 -21.77
C PHE A 4 -2.37 -14.47 -20.50
N PHE A 5 -2.75 -13.20 -20.65
CA PHE A 5 -3.08 -12.33 -19.52
C PHE A 5 -4.32 -12.84 -18.77
N THR A 6 -5.35 -13.27 -19.49
CA THR A 6 -6.55 -13.84 -18.86
C THR A 6 -6.23 -15.13 -18.10
N SER A 7 -5.46 -16.06 -18.69
CA SER A 7 -5.09 -17.32 -18.02
C SER A 7 -4.21 -17.11 -16.78
N LEU A 8 -3.33 -16.10 -16.78
CA LEU A 8 -2.57 -15.70 -15.59
C LEU A 8 -3.47 -15.17 -14.48
N ILE A 9 -4.46 -14.34 -14.81
CA ILE A 9 -5.36 -13.70 -13.84
C ILE A 9 -6.33 -14.69 -13.21
N THR A 10 -6.79 -15.70 -13.95
CA THR A 10 -7.79 -16.68 -13.50
C THR A 10 -7.22 -18.06 -13.19
N SER A 11 -5.89 -18.20 -13.11
CA SER A 11 -5.26 -19.51 -12.90
C SER A 11 -5.56 -20.07 -11.49
N GLU A 12 -6.13 -21.27 -11.44
CA GLU A 12 -6.27 -22.08 -10.23
C GLU A 12 -4.91 -22.61 -9.72
N ASN A 13 -3.86 -22.56 -10.56
CA ASN A 13 -2.55 -23.11 -10.24
C ASN A 13 -1.84 -22.28 -9.15
N LEU A 14 -1.51 -22.92 -8.02
CA LEU A 14 -0.88 -22.29 -6.87
C LEU A 14 0.45 -21.59 -7.23
N SER A 15 1.28 -22.20 -8.07
CA SER A 15 2.57 -21.62 -8.47
C SER A 15 2.38 -20.30 -9.24
N VAL A 16 1.40 -20.24 -10.14
CA VAL A 16 1.07 -19.02 -10.89
C VAL A 16 0.57 -17.92 -9.94
N ARG A 17 -0.26 -18.28 -8.97
CA ARG A 17 -0.76 -17.36 -7.94
C ARG A 17 0.36 -16.83 -7.04
N LEU A 18 1.31 -17.69 -6.65
CA LEU A 18 2.48 -17.28 -5.86
C LEU A 18 3.39 -16.33 -6.64
N VAL A 19 3.68 -16.61 -7.91
CA VAL A 19 4.47 -15.71 -8.76
C VAL A 19 3.78 -14.34 -8.88
N ARG A 20 2.46 -14.32 -9.13
CA ARG A 20 1.69 -13.06 -9.18
C ARG A 20 1.72 -12.29 -7.87
N LEU A 21 1.59 -12.99 -6.74
CA LEU A 21 1.72 -12.39 -5.42
C LEU A 21 3.09 -11.74 -5.27
N PHE A 22 4.18 -12.48 -5.43
CA PHE A 22 5.53 -11.95 -5.18
C PHE A 22 5.92 -10.84 -6.15
N VAL A 23 5.64 -11.00 -7.46
CA VAL A 23 5.87 -9.94 -8.46
C VAL A 23 5.03 -8.71 -8.12
N GLY A 24 3.76 -8.90 -7.76
CA GLY A 24 2.88 -7.82 -7.33
C GLY A 24 3.45 -7.07 -6.12
N LEU A 25 3.91 -7.78 -5.09
CA LEU A 25 4.45 -7.17 -3.87
C LEU A 25 5.78 -6.43 -4.09
N VAL A 26 6.65 -6.96 -4.95
CA VAL A 26 7.89 -6.27 -5.36
C VAL A 26 7.53 -4.96 -6.05
N LEU A 27 6.69 -5.02 -7.08
CA LEU A 27 6.24 -3.83 -7.81
C LEU A 27 5.54 -2.82 -6.90
N TYR A 28 4.77 -3.30 -5.92
CA TYR A 28 4.10 -2.44 -4.93
C TYR A 28 5.12 -1.64 -4.12
N GLY A 29 6.16 -2.28 -3.57
CA GLY A 29 7.21 -1.58 -2.82
C GLY A 29 7.93 -0.52 -3.66
N PHE A 30 8.32 -0.86 -4.89
CA PHE A 30 8.95 0.10 -5.82
C PHE A 30 7.99 1.23 -6.23
N ALA A 31 6.70 0.95 -6.38
CA ALA A 31 5.69 1.97 -6.66
C ALA A 31 5.57 3.00 -5.52
N ILE A 32 5.56 2.53 -4.26
CA ILE A 32 5.61 3.42 -3.10
C ILE A 32 6.88 4.28 -3.14
N ALA A 33 8.04 3.66 -3.40
CA ALA A 33 9.30 4.40 -3.45
C ALA A 33 9.27 5.52 -4.51
N LEU A 34 8.75 5.24 -5.72
CA LEU A 34 8.54 6.25 -6.76
C LEU A 34 7.64 7.40 -6.27
N MET A 35 6.48 7.08 -5.67
CA MET A 35 5.58 8.09 -5.14
C MET A 35 6.24 8.97 -4.07
N ILE A 36 6.97 8.36 -3.14
CA ILE A 36 7.69 9.08 -2.07
C ILE A 36 8.82 9.95 -2.64
N ARG A 37 9.59 9.44 -3.61
CA ARG A 37 10.66 10.21 -4.26
C ARG A 37 10.12 11.38 -5.09
N GLY A 38 8.87 11.30 -5.53
CA GLY A 38 8.13 12.42 -6.10
C GLY A 38 7.90 13.58 -5.12
N ASN A 39 7.90 13.35 -3.80
CA ASN A 39 7.80 14.37 -2.74
C ASN A 39 6.65 15.41 -2.89
N ILE A 40 5.58 15.06 -3.60
CA ILE A 40 4.38 15.90 -3.77
C ILE A 40 3.17 15.37 -2.99
N GLY A 41 3.40 14.39 -2.13
CA GLY A 41 2.37 13.66 -1.38
C GLY A 41 2.51 12.15 -1.56
N ALA A 42 1.73 11.38 -0.80
CA ALA A 42 1.65 9.92 -0.87
C ALA A 42 0.26 9.42 -0.47
N SER A 43 0.05 8.10 -0.50
CA SER A 43 -1.19 7.49 0.00
C SER A 43 -1.37 7.76 1.50
N PRO A 44 -2.62 7.76 2.03
CA PRO A 44 -2.91 7.98 3.45
C PRO A 44 -2.00 7.24 4.44
N TRP A 45 -1.80 5.96 4.18
CA TRP A 45 -0.99 5.10 5.04
C TRP A 45 0.51 5.35 4.90
N ASP A 46 0.97 5.79 3.71
CA ASP A 46 2.37 6.11 3.50
C ASP A 46 2.71 7.48 4.08
N VAL A 47 1.75 8.41 4.13
CA VAL A 47 1.88 9.66 4.91
C VAL A 47 2.09 9.32 6.39
N PHE A 48 1.29 8.41 6.93
CA PHE A 48 1.45 7.92 8.30
C PHE A 48 2.80 7.25 8.53
N ALA A 49 3.19 6.32 7.67
CA ALA A 49 4.47 5.63 7.78
C ALA A 49 5.67 6.58 7.64
N GLN A 50 5.60 7.59 6.76
CA GLN A 50 6.62 8.64 6.66
C GLN A 50 6.75 9.44 7.96
N GLY A 51 5.63 9.91 8.51
CA GLY A 51 5.64 10.69 9.75
C GLY A 51 6.18 9.87 10.93
N PHE A 52 5.71 8.64 11.09
CA PHE A 52 6.18 7.75 12.15
C PHE A 52 7.67 7.38 11.99
N SER A 53 8.11 7.08 10.77
CA SER A 53 9.52 6.84 10.44
C SER A 53 10.42 8.02 10.84
N ARG A 54 10.01 9.26 10.51
CA ARG A 54 10.73 10.49 10.88
C ARG A 54 10.76 10.72 12.39
N THR A 55 9.65 10.45 13.06
CA THR A 55 9.52 10.66 14.52
C THR A 55 10.36 9.67 15.33
N VAL A 56 10.36 8.40 14.92
CA VAL A 56 11.05 7.31 15.66
C VAL A 56 12.51 7.15 15.21
N GLY A 57 12.86 7.63 14.02
CA GLY A 57 14.22 7.50 13.48
C GLY A 57 14.52 6.11 12.89
N ILE A 58 13.51 5.43 12.35
CA ILE A 58 13.64 4.12 11.68
C ILE A 58 13.35 4.24 10.19
N SER A 59 13.74 3.24 9.38
CA SER A 59 13.46 3.25 7.94
C SER A 59 11.96 3.24 7.64
N PHE A 60 11.60 3.77 6.48
CA PHE A 60 10.21 3.81 6.02
C PHE A 60 9.63 2.40 5.86
N GLY A 61 10.42 1.47 5.30
CA GLY A 61 10.04 0.08 5.13
C GLY A 61 9.80 -0.63 6.45
N LEU A 62 10.70 -0.48 7.43
CA LEU A 62 10.52 -1.05 8.76
C LEU A 62 9.27 -0.48 9.45
N CYS A 63 9.05 0.82 9.34
CA CYS A 63 7.83 1.46 9.83
C CYS A 63 6.57 0.83 9.19
N THR A 64 6.59 0.62 7.88
CA THR A 64 5.49 -0.01 7.13
C THR A 64 5.20 -1.43 7.62
N ILE A 65 6.24 -2.20 7.95
CA ILE A 65 6.12 -3.57 8.50
C ILE A 65 5.52 -3.52 9.91
N ILE A 66 5.99 -2.63 10.78
CA ILE A 66 5.48 -2.47 12.14
C ILE A 66 4.00 -2.08 12.12
N ILE A 67 3.63 -1.07 11.32
CA ILE A 67 2.23 -0.65 11.14
C ILE A 67 1.39 -1.82 10.66
N SER A 68 1.87 -2.58 9.69
CA SER A 68 1.18 -3.78 9.19
C SER A 68 0.97 -4.81 10.30
N GLY A 69 1.98 -5.06 11.13
CA GLY A 69 1.88 -5.92 12.30
C GLY A 69 0.81 -5.45 13.29
N VAL A 70 0.80 -4.15 13.62
CA VAL A 70 -0.24 -3.55 14.50
C VAL A 70 -1.63 -3.69 13.89
N VAL A 71 -1.78 -3.47 12.59
CA VAL A 71 -3.05 -3.66 11.89
C VAL A 71 -3.51 -5.12 11.97
N LEU A 72 -2.61 -6.09 11.85
CA LEU A 72 -2.94 -7.50 12.01
C LEU A 72 -3.34 -7.86 13.44
N LEU A 73 -2.86 -7.15 14.46
CA LEU A 73 -3.37 -7.34 15.83
C LEU A 73 -4.85 -6.95 15.95
N PHE A 74 -5.28 -5.91 15.25
CA PHE A 74 -6.70 -5.53 15.18
C PHE A 74 -7.56 -6.57 14.45
N TRP A 75 -6.99 -7.52 13.73
CA TRP A 75 -7.77 -8.62 13.13
C TRP A 75 -8.24 -9.65 14.15
N ILE A 76 -7.58 -9.75 15.31
CA ILE A 76 -7.95 -10.68 16.39
C ILE A 76 -9.38 -10.43 16.88
N PRO A 77 -9.76 -9.21 17.34
CA PRO A 77 -11.14 -8.93 17.73
C PRO A 77 -12.10 -9.00 16.54
N LEU A 78 -11.63 -8.70 15.34
CA LEU A 78 -12.42 -8.81 14.12
C LEU A 78 -12.64 -10.26 13.70
N LYS A 79 -11.98 -11.27 14.30
CA LYS A 79 -12.07 -12.69 13.91
C LYS A 79 -11.75 -12.89 12.42
N GLN A 80 -10.68 -12.25 11.95
CA GLN A 80 -10.16 -12.46 10.59
C GLN A 80 -8.88 -13.29 10.63
N ARG A 81 -8.74 -14.24 9.70
CA ARG A 81 -7.56 -15.10 9.61
C ARG A 81 -6.64 -14.59 8.50
N PRO A 82 -5.39 -14.20 8.81
CA PRO A 82 -4.44 -13.78 7.78
C PRO A 82 -4.08 -14.96 6.87
N GLY A 83 -4.07 -14.71 5.56
CA GLY A 83 -3.58 -15.67 4.57
C GLY A 83 -2.08 -15.51 4.34
N VAL A 84 -1.49 -16.41 3.54
CA VAL A 84 -0.07 -16.32 3.14
C VAL A 84 0.22 -14.99 2.42
N GLY A 85 -0.70 -14.55 1.56
CA GLY A 85 -0.60 -13.26 0.89
C GLY A 85 -0.63 -12.07 1.84
N THR A 86 -1.39 -12.17 2.93
CA THR A 86 -1.46 -11.13 3.97
C THR A 86 -0.13 -10.96 4.69
N ILE A 87 0.48 -12.07 5.13
CA ILE A 87 1.78 -12.04 5.82
C ILE A 87 2.89 -11.60 4.86
N ALA A 88 2.89 -12.12 3.63
CA ALA A 88 3.83 -11.69 2.60
C ALA A 88 3.70 -10.19 2.31
N ASN A 89 2.49 -9.66 2.18
CA ASN A 89 2.26 -8.23 1.97
C ASN A 89 2.76 -7.39 3.14
N ALA A 90 2.43 -7.79 4.37
CA ALA A 90 2.84 -7.08 5.59
C ALA A 90 4.36 -6.88 5.70
N ILE A 91 5.14 -7.83 5.16
CA ILE A 91 6.61 -7.82 5.24
C ILE A 91 7.21 -7.23 3.97
N LEU A 92 6.91 -7.82 2.81
CA LEU A 92 7.64 -7.56 1.57
C LEU A 92 7.39 -6.17 1.01
N VAL A 93 6.20 -5.58 1.21
CA VAL A 93 5.95 -4.21 0.75
C VAL A 93 6.93 -3.24 1.41
N GLY A 94 7.15 -3.35 2.72
CA GLY A 94 8.12 -2.52 3.43
C GLY A 94 9.55 -2.78 2.97
N VAL A 95 9.95 -4.05 2.84
CA VAL A 95 11.29 -4.43 2.36
C VAL A 95 11.59 -3.83 0.99
N PHE A 96 10.69 -4.03 0.01
CA PHE A 96 10.90 -3.53 -1.35
C PHE A 96 10.70 -2.01 -1.46
N ALA A 97 9.95 -1.38 -0.55
CA ALA A 97 9.91 0.07 -0.45
C ALA A 97 11.28 0.64 -0.03
N ASP A 98 11.95 0.06 0.98
CA ASP A 98 13.30 0.51 1.36
C ASP A 98 14.35 0.24 0.28
N VAL A 99 14.27 -0.92 -0.40
CA VAL A 99 15.10 -1.20 -1.57
C VAL A 99 14.87 -0.15 -2.66
N GLY A 100 13.61 0.13 -3.00
CA GLY A 100 13.25 1.15 -3.97
C GLY A 100 13.74 2.54 -3.57
N LEU A 101 13.58 2.93 -2.31
CA LEU A 101 14.06 4.20 -1.78
C LEU A 101 15.58 4.29 -1.83
N THR A 102 16.30 3.19 -1.65
CA THR A 102 17.77 3.17 -1.76
C THR A 102 18.23 3.34 -3.22
N LEU A 103 17.52 2.74 -4.17
CA LEU A 103 17.90 2.71 -5.58
C LEU A 103 17.41 3.92 -6.39
N ILE A 104 16.25 4.46 -6.05
CA ILE A 104 15.61 5.56 -6.78
C ILE A 104 16.03 6.87 -6.12
N PRO A 105 16.65 7.82 -6.83
CA PRO A 105 17.01 9.13 -6.28
C PRO A 105 15.77 10.02 -6.07
N GLN A 106 15.92 11.06 -5.26
CA GLN A 106 14.87 12.07 -5.07
C GLN A 106 14.71 12.93 -6.32
N ALA A 107 13.46 13.22 -6.68
CA ALA A 107 13.19 14.13 -7.80
C ALA A 107 13.42 15.59 -7.40
N GLU A 108 14.33 16.26 -8.11
CA GLU A 108 14.81 17.61 -7.76
C GLU A 108 13.92 18.75 -8.29
N HIS A 109 13.18 18.51 -9.37
CA HIS A 109 12.35 19.52 -10.02
C HIS A 109 10.92 19.02 -10.23
N LEU A 110 9.97 19.97 -10.27
CA LEU A 110 8.54 19.68 -10.30
C LEU A 110 8.13 18.69 -11.41
N ALA A 111 8.72 18.80 -12.60
CA ALA A 111 8.43 17.88 -13.71
C ALA A 111 8.79 16.43 -13.34
N LEU A 112 9.98 16.19 -12.78
CA LEU A 112 10.40 14.86 -12.33
C LEU A 112 9.57 14.38 -11.14
N GLN A 113 9.17 15.29 -10.25
CA GLN A 113 8.32 14.98 -9.10
C GLN A 113 6.96 14.46 -9.53
N VAL A 114 6.31 15.16 -10.45
CA VAL A 114 5.02 14.76 -11.03
C VAL A 114 5.15 13.46 -11.82
N LEU A 115 6.18 13.31 -12.66
CA LEU A 115 6.40 12.09 -13.43
C LEU A 115 6.68 10.88 -12.53
N SER A 116 7.52 11.05 -11.51
CA SER A 116 7.85 9.99 -10.56
C SER A 116 6.62 9.56 -9.77
N PHE A 117 5.83 10.51 -9.27
CA PHE A 117 4.59 10.23 -8.59
C PHE A 117 3.56 9.53 -9.49
N ALA A 118 3.34 10.03 -10.71
CA ALA A 118 2.39 9.45 -11.66
C ALA A 118 2.80 8.04 -12.09
N ALA A 119 4.08 7.81 -12.37
CA ALA A 119 4.61 6.49 -12.66
C ALA A 119 4.42 5.54 -11.46
N GLY A 120 4.76 6.00 -10.25
CA GLY A 120 4.52 5.24 -9.02
C GLY A 120 3.05 4.88 -8.84
N LEU A 121 2.14 5.84 -9.01
CA LEU A 121 0.69 5.62 -8.90
C LEU A 121 0.18 4.58 -9.91
N PHE A 122 0.65 4.65 -11.15
CA PHE A 122 0.28 3.68 -12.20
C PHE A 122 0.80 2.27 -11.87
N VAL A 123 2.08 2.15 -11.48
CA VAL A 123 2.67 0.88 -11.08
C VAL A 123 1.98 0.33 -9.84
N LEU A 124 1.58 1.18 -8.89
CA LEU A 124 0.86 0.80 -7.69
C LEU A 124 -0.50 0.17 -8.04
N ALA A 125 -1.27 0.79 -8.95
CA ALA A 125 -2.56 0.26 -9.39
C ALA A 125 -2.39 -1.13 -10.04
N PHE A 126 -1.39 -1.28 -10.91
CA PHE A 126 -1.07 -2.55 -11.55
C PHE A 126 -0.60 -3.62 -10.54
N ALA A 127 0.30 -3.27 -9.63
CA ALA A 127 0.79 -4.13 -8.57
C ALA A 127 -0.33 -4.60 -7.65
N THR A 128 -1.26 -3.69 -7.32
CA THR A 128 -2.45 -3.98 -6.51
C THR A 128 -3.33 -5.04 -7.17
N ALA A 129 -3.62 -4.87 -8.46
CA ALA A 129 -4.39 -5.85 -9.22
C ALA A 129 -3.69 -7.23 -9.29
N LEU A 130 -2.36 -7.26 -9.42
CA LEU A 130 -1.59 -8.50 -9.45
C LEU A 130 -1.65 -9.27 -8.12
N TYR A 131 -1.37 -8.60 -6.99
CA TYR A 131 -1.30 -9.29 -5.69
C TYR A 131 -2.69 -9.66 -5.18
N ILE A 132 -3.67 -8.75 -5.26
CA ILE A 132 -5.05 -9.04 -4.81
C ILE A 132 -5.62 -10.16 -5.67
N GLY A 133 -5.41 -10.07 -6.98
CA GLY A 133 -5.90 -11.08 -7.91
C GLY A 133 -5.26 -12.47 -7.71
N ALA A 134 -4.16 -12.60 -6.98
CA ALA A 134 -3.61 -13.90 -6.62
C ALA A 134 -4.53 -14.66 -5.64
N GLY A 135 -5.44 -13.97 -4.95
CA GLY A 135 -6.44 -14.58 -4.06
C GLY A 135 -5.84 -15.30 -2.86
N LEU A 136 -4.61 -14.98 -2.45
CA LEU A 136 -3.90 -15.64 -1.35
C LEU A 136 -4.06 -14.93 0.00
N GLY A 137 -4.99 -13.96 0.06
CA GLY A 137 -5.28 -13.13 1.24
C GLY A 137 -5.10 -11.65 0.95
N PRO A 138 -5.96 -10.78 1.52
CA PRO A 138 -5.85 -9.34 1.33
C PRO A 138 -4.67 -8.76 2.13
N GLY A 139 -4.27 -7.52 1.82
CA GLY A 139 -3.28 -6.82 2.64
C GLY A 139 -3.83 -6.51 4.04
N PRO A 140 -2.96 -6.28 5.05
CA PRO A 140 -3.40 -5.97 6.41
C PRO A 140 -4.42 -4.82 6.48
N ARG A 141 -4.17 -3.74 5.73
CA ARG A 141 -5.00 -2.53 5.65
C ARG A 141 -6.36 -2.82 5.02
N ASP A 142 -6.38 -3.61 3.94
CA ASP A 142 -7.60 -4.00 3.22
C ASP A 142 -8.51 -4.88 4.10
N GLY A 143 -7.90 -5.84 4.82
CA GLY A 143 -8.66 -6.69 5.73
C GLY A 143 -9.18 -5.92 6.94
N LEU A 144 -8.45 -4.92 7.46
CA LEU A 144 -8.98 -4.06 8.53
C LEU A 144 -10.27 -3.36 8.09
N MET A 145 -10.28 -2.76 6.90
CA MET A 145 -11.45 -2.10 6.33
C MET A 145 -12.62 -3.07 6.18
N THR A 146 -12.42 -4.22 5.53
CA THR A 146 -13.49 -5.19 5.28
C THR A 146 -14.02 -5.83 6.57
N GLY A 147 -13.15 -6.06 7.56
CA GLY A 147 -13.56 -6.54 8.88
C GLY A 147 -14.38 -5.54 9.66
N LEU A 148 -13.99 -4.26 9.66
CA LEU A 148 -14.76 -3.20 10.30
C LEU A 148 -16.13 -3.03 9.64
N VAL A 149 -16.22 -3.08 8.31
CA VAL A 149 -17.50 -3.09 7.59
C VAL A 149 -18.36 -4.26 8.04
N ARG A 150 -17.79 -5.47 8.11
CA ARG A 150 -18.51 -6.68 8.55
C ARG A 150 -19.05 -6.58 9.98
N VAL A 151 -18.25 -6.07 10.92
CA VAL A 151 -18.61 -6.04 12.34
C VAL A 151 -19.51 -4.85 12.68
N THR A 152 -19.36 -3.72 11.99
CA THR A 152 -20.16 -2.51 12.26
C THR A 152 -21.43 -2.38 11.41
N GLY A 153 -21.50 -3.09 10.27
CA GLY A 153 -22.60 -2.95 9.29
C GLY A 153 -22.63 -1.59 8.59
N ARG A 154 -21.60 -0.75 8.76
CA ARG A 154 -21.52 0.59 8.16
C ARG A 154 -21.04 0.50 6.71
N PRO A 155 -21.41 1.47 5.85
CA PRO A 155 -21.01 1.44 4.45
C PRO A 155 -19.48 1.61 4.31
N VAL A 156 -18.92 0.98 3.27
CA VAL A 156 -17.47 0.95 2.99
C VAL A 156 -16.87 2.36 2.95
N TRP A 157 -17.54 3.31 2.30
CA TRP A 157 -17.05 4.69 2.18
C TRP A 157 -16.84 5.35 3.54
N LEU A 158 -17.70 5.09 4.53
CA LEU A 158 -17.61 5.70 5.86
C LEU A 158 -16.42 5.12 6.65
N ILE A 159 -16.28 3.79 6.64
CA ILE A 159 -15.17 3.10 7.30
C ILE A 159 -13.84 3.49 6.65
N ARG A 160 -13.76 3.46 5.32
CA ARG A 160 -12.56 3.83 4.56
C ARG A 160 -12.17 5.27 4.84
N THR A 161 -13.08 6.22 4.68
CA THR A 161 -12.81 7.65 4.90
C THR A 161 -12.37 7.91 6.34
N GLY A 162 -13.03 7.29 7.32
CA GLY A 162 -12.66 7.43 8.73
C GLY A 162 -11.23 6.96 9.02
N ILE A 163 -10.86 5.79 8.52
CA ILE A 163 -9.50 5.25 8.68
C ILE A 163 -8.48 6.11 7.93
N GLU A 164 -8.71 6.37 6.65
CA GLU A 164 -7.79 7.13 5.79
C GLU A 164 -7.56 8.55 6.31
N LEU A 165 -8.61 9.24 6.73
CA LEU A 165 -8.48 10.58 7.31
C LEU A 165 -7.70 10.53 8.63
N SER A 166 -7.97 9.55 9.49
CA SER A 166 -7.26 9.40 10.76
C SER A 166 -5.77 9.20 10.55
N VAL A 167 -5.37 8.30 9.65
CA VAL A 167 -3.95 8.04 9.38
C VAL A 167 -3.27 9.20 8.67
N VAL A 168 -3.96 9.91 7.76
CA VAL A 168 -3.41 11.13 7.12
C VAL A 168 -3.16 12.21 8.16
N VAL A 169 -4.15 12.48 9.02
CA VAL A 169 -4.05 13.53 10.04
C VAL A 169 -2.90 13.22 11.00
N VAL A 170 -2.86 12.00 11.56
CA VAL A 170 -1.78 11.60 12.45
C VAL A 170 -0.43 11.63 11.73
N GLY A 171 -0.37 11.10 10.51
CA GLY A 171 0.85 11.10 9.71
C GLY A 171 1.39 12.49 9.43
N PHE A 172 0.51 13.42 9.05
CA PHE A 172 0.86 14.82 8.81
C PHE A 172 1.40 15.49 10.08
N LEU A 173 0.74 15.29 11.23
CA LEU A 173 1.19 15.81 12.52
C LEU A 173 2.56 15.25 12.93
N LEU A 174 2.86 14.01 12.56
CA LEU A 174 4.17 13.37 12.75
C LEU A 174 5.20 13.78 11.68
N GLY A 175 4.86 14.71 10.78
CA GLY A 175 5.77 15.23 9.76
C GLY A 175 5.79 14.46 8.45
N GLY A 176 4.77 13.64 8.16
CA GLY A 176 4.56 13.02 6.85
C GLY A 176 4.18 14.03 5.77
N VAL A 177 4.55 13.77 4.52
CA VAL A 177 4.31 14.71 3.40
C VAL A 177 2.89 14.55 2.86
N VAL A 178 2.04 15.56 3.10
CA VAL A 178 0.73 15.70 2.46
C VAL A 178 0.82 16.77 1.38
N GLY A 179 0.29 16.50 0.19
CA GLY A 179 0.31 17.45 -0.91
C GLY A 179 -0.65 17.08 -2.04
N ALA A 180 -0.44 17.68 -3.22
CA ALA A 180 -1.25 17.46 -4.41
C ALA A 180 -1.31 15.97 -4.82
N GLY A 181 -0.23 15.22 -4.63
CA GLY A 181 -0.19 13.78 -4.84
C GLY A 181 -1.11 13.01 -3.88
N THR A 182 -1.21 13.42 -2.62
CA THR A 182 -2.15 12.81 -1.65
C THR A 182 -3.60 13.03 -2.08
N ALA A 183 -3.93 14.24 -2.54
CA ALA A 183 -5.26 14.53 -3.10
C ALA A 183 -5.52 13.72 -4.38
N ALA A 184 -4.54 13.65 -5.29
CA ALA A 184 -4.65 12.86 -6.52
C ALA A 184 -4.84 11.36 -6.23
N PHE A 185 -4.16 10.82 -5.21
CA PHE A 185 -4.36 9.45 -4.75
C PHE A 185 -5.77 9.23 -4.24
N ALA A 186 -6.26 10.13 -3.37
CA ALA A 186 -7.61 10.04 -2.82
C ALA A 186 -8.70 10.11 -3.92
N LEU A 187 -8.51 10.94 -4.94
CA LEU A 187 -9.46 11.06 -6.06
C LEU A 187 -9.34 9.93 -7.09
N GLY A 188 -8.14 9.39 -7.31
CA GLY A 188 -7.90 8.37 -8.35
C GLY A 188 -8.06 6.92 -7.87
N VAL A 189 -7.78 6.66 -6.60
CA VAL A 189 -7.77 5.31 -6.01
C VAL A 189 -8.71 5.20 -4.81
N GLY A 190 -9.14 6.33 -4.22
CA GLY A 190 -10.01 6.40 -3.03
C GLY A 190 -11.48 6.02 -3.25
N HIS A 191 -11.90 5.72 -4.48
CA HIS A 191 -13.27 5.34 -4.84
C HIS A 191 -13.47 3.83 -4.94
#